data_AF-A0A2N9LRV5-F1
#
_entry.id   AF-A0A2N9LRV5-F1
#
_cell.length_a   1.000
_cell.length_b   1.000
_cell.length_c   1.000
_cell.angle_alpha   90.00
_cell.angle_beta   90.00
_cell.angle_gamma   90.00
#
_symmetry.space_group_name_H-M   'P 1'
#
loop_
_entity.id
_entity.type
_entity.pdbx_description
1 polymer ?
#
loop_
_entity_poly.entity_id
_entity_poly.type
_entity_poly.pdbx_seq_one_letter_code
_entity_poly.pdbx_strand_id
1 'polypeptide(L)'
;MKPSDRGAVSKRLMAIQFAIVAGLAAFYFLYLPYRTKSQAEAKAEERELKIEALFESLVVEDAHTEVEATGTGGKVHPQRLNRTPAVDELVQELGLPNRRTADFRGGLHITWTGTAHSLEAAFDHGRLYCLRHEDLRTGHGALVFESSSAWRPF
;
A
#
# COMPACT_ATOMS: atom_id res chain seq x y z
N MET A 1 66.16 30.14 -1.88
CA MET A 1 65.51 29.03 -2.61
C MET A 1 64.01 29.12 -2.35
N LYS A 2 63.22 29.54 -3.34
CA LYS A 2 61.74 29.47 -3.22
C LYS A 2 61.34 28.00 -3.36
N PRO A 3 60.55 27.43 -2.44
CA PRO A 3 60.08 26.06 -2.58
C PRO A 3 59.22 25.95 -3.83
N SER A 4 59.37 24.84 -4.55
CA SER A 4 58.68 24.56 -5.81
C SER A 4 57.16 24.56 -5.63
N ASP A 5 56.50 25.59 -6.16
CA ASP A 5 55.04 25.80 -6.15
C ASP A 5 54.27 24.69 -6.89
N ARG A 6 54.96 23.96 -7.79
CA ARG A 6 54.37 22.87 -8.59
C ARG A 6 53.84 21.71 -7.75
N GLY A 7 54.50 21.39 -6.63
CA GLY A 7 54.09 20.27 -5.77
C GLY A 7 52.83 20.57 -4.97
N ALA A 8 52.63 21.82 -4.56
CA ALA A 8 51.46 22.25 -3.79
C ALA A 8 50.20 22.35 -4.67
N VAL A 9 50.34 22.82 -5.91
CA VAL A 9 49.23 22.94 -6.87
C VAL A 9 48.71 21.55 -7.28
N SER A 10 49.60 20.59 -7.55
CA SER A 10 49.21 19.20 -7.88
C SER A 10 48.48 18.50 -6.72
N LYS A 11 48.96 18.66 -5.48
CA LYS A 11 48.29 18.13 -4.29
C LYS A 11 46.88 18.71 -4.09
N ARG A 12 46.70 20.02 -4.32
CA ARG A 12 45.39 20.67 -4.23
C ARG A 12 44.43 20.15 -5.31
N LEU A 13 44.90 19.98 -6.54
CA LEU A 13 44.10 19.40 -7.63
C LEU A 13 43.65 17.96 -7.31
N MET A 14 44.56 17.11 -6.81
CA MET A 14 44.19 15.76 -6.38
C MET A 14 43.16 15.78 -5.24
N ALA A 15 43.36 16.63 -4.23
CA ALA A 15 42.41 16.75 -3.12
C ALA A 15 41.02 17.20 -3.58
N ILE A 16 40.94 18.17 -4.51
CA ILE A 16 39.66 18.60 -5.11
C ILE A 16 39.02 17.45 -5.88
N GLN A 17 39.80 16.70 -6.66
CA GLN A 17 39.27 15.58 -7.44
C GLN A 17 38.76 14.45 -6.54
N PHE A 18 39.47 14.12 -5.46
CA PHE A 18 38.98 13.18 -4.44
C PHE A 18 37.71 13.69 -3.76
N ALA A 19 37.62 14.99 -3.44
CA ALA A 19 36.42 15.57 -2.85
C ALA A 19 35.21 15.49 -3.80
N ILE A 20 35.41 15.75 -5.09
CA ILE A 20 34.36 15.62 -6.12
C ILE A 20 33.90 14.17 -6.22
N VAL A 21 34.83 13.22 -6.33
CA VAL A 21 34.50 11.79 -6.44
C VAL A 21 33.79 11.29 -5.17
N ALA A 22 34.26 11.69 -3.99
CA ALA A 22 33.62 11.35 -2.73
C ALA A 22 32.21 11.95 -2.61
N GLY A 23 32.02 13.19 -3.07
CA GLY A 23 30.70 13.84 -3.11
C GLY A 23 29.74 13.13 -4.06
N LEU A 24 30.20 12.75 -5.26
CA LEU A 24 29.40 11.98 -6.20
C LEU A 24 29.05 10.58 -5.67
N ALA A 25 30.00 9.90 -5.04
CA ALA A 25 29.76 8.62 -4.41
C ALA A 25 28.74 8.73 -3.26
N ALA A 26 28.87 9.72 -2.39
CA ALA A 26 27.90 9.97 -1.32
C ALA A 26 26.51 10.31 -1.88
N PHE A 27 26.44 11.12 -2.93
CA PHE A 27 25.16 11.43 -3.59
C PHE A 27 24.50 10.18 -4.17
N TYR A 28 25.25 9.35 -4.90
CA TYR A 28 24.70 8.18 -5.57
C TYR A 28 24.33 7.06 -4.60
N PHE A 29 25.19 6.77 -3.61
CA PHE A 29 25.01 5.64 -2.72
C PHE A 29 24.24 5.95 -1.44
N LEU A 30 24.18 7.21 -0.99
CA LEU A 30 23.48 7.58 0.24
C LEU A 30 22.24 8.43 -0.06
N TYR A 31 22.39 9.50 -0.85
CA TYR A 31 21.30 10.46 -1.04
C TYR A 31 20.16 9.90 -1.89
N LEU A 32 20.46 9.34 -3.07
CA LEU A 32 19.44 8.76 -3.95
C LEU A 32 18.60 7.67 -3.28
N PRO A 33 19.18 6.62 -2.66
CA PRO A 33 18.39 5.58 -2.01
C PRO A 33 17.60 6.11 -0.80
N TYR A 34 18.12 7.10 -0.06
CA TYR A 34 17.37 7.70 1.03
C TYR A 34 16.14 8.46 0.52
N ARG A 35 16.30 9.30 -0.51
CA ARG A 35 15.20 10.04 -1.16
C ARG A 35 14.14 9.12 -1.75
N THR A 36 14.56 8.04 -2.40
CA THR A 36 13.60 7.09 -2.98
C THR A 36 12.83 6.35 -1.89
N LYS A 37 13.49 5.95 -0.80
CA LYS A 37 12.82 5.38 0.38
C LYS A 37 11.83 6.35 1.00
N SER A 38 12.24 7.59 1.30
CA SER A 38 11.35 8.58 1.91
C SER A 38 10.13 8.90 1.01
N GLN A 39 10.33 8.94 -0.31
CA GLN A 39 9.22 9.11 -1.25
C GLN A 39 8.30 7.88 -1.32
N ALA A 40 8.85 6.68 -1.23
CA ALA A 40 8.07 5.45 -1.19
C ALA A 40 7.26 5.34 0.11
N GLU A 41 7.86 5.71 1.25
CA GLU A 41 7.20 5.79 2.55
C GLU A 41 6.06 6.81 2.53
N ALA A 42 6.30 8.04 2.06
CA ALA A 42 5.25 9.06 1.97
C ALA A 42 4.07 8.63 1.08
N LYS A 43 4.35 7.94 -0.05
CA LYS A 43 3.30 7.38 -0.91
C LYS A 43 2.56 6.22 -0.26
N ALA A 44 3.24 5.42 0.56
CA ALA A 44 2.62 4.33 1.30
C ALA A 44 1.71 4.87 2.41
N GLU A 45 2.12 5.92 3.12
CA GLU A 45 1.30 6.61 4.12
C GLU A 45 0.09 7.30 3.51
N GLU A 46 0.24 7.99 2.38
CA GLU A 46 -0.90 8.59 1.67
C GLU A 46 -1.91 7.50 1.23
N ARG A 47 -1.40 6.35 0.79
CA ARG A 47 -2.24 5.22 0.41
C ARG A 47 -2.92 4.59 1.63
N GLU A 48 -2.25 4.51 2.78
CA GLU A 48 -2.82 4.00 4.02
C GLU A 48 -4.12 4.72 4.37
N LEU A 49 -4.06 6.05 4.40
CA LEU A 49 -5.23 6.89 4.68
C LEU A 49 -6.37 6.67 3.69
N LYS A 50 -6.03 6.45 2.41
CA LYS A 50 -7.01 6.17 1.35
C LYS A 50 -7.60 4.77 1.46
N ILE A 51 -6.83 3.78 1.87
CA ILE A 51 -7.31 2.41 2.10
C ILE A 51 -8.36 2.42 3.20
N GLU A 52 -8.05 3.03 4.35
CA GLU A 52 -8.98 3.11 5.48
C GLU A 52 -10.25 3.87 5.09
N ALA A 53 -10.11 5.07 4.52
CA ALA A 53 -11.25 5.89 4.11
C ALA A 53 -12.14 5.19 3.06
N LEU A 54 -11.53 4.52 2.08
CA LEU A 54 -12.27 3.76 1.08
C LEU A 54 -13.01 2.59 1.74
N PHE A 55 -12.35 1.82 2.61
CA PHE A 55 -12.97 0.69 3.30
C PHE A 55 -14.19 1.14 4.11
N GLU A 56 -14.04 2.17 4.94
CA GLU A 56 -15.15 2.75 5.71
C GLU A 56 -16.29 3.26 4.81
N SER A 57 -15.97 3.81 3.64
CA SER A 57 -16.99 4.29 2.69
C SER A 57 -17.76 3.17 1.97
N LEU A 58 -17.12 2.01 1.77
CA LEU A 58 -17.65 0.89 1.00
C LEU A 58 -18.40 -0.11 1.87
N VAL A 59 -18.11 -0.14 3.17
CA VAL A 59 -18.63 -1.14 4.09
C VAL A 59 -19.73 -0.54 4.96
N VAL A 60 -20.84 -1.26 5.05
CA VAL A 60 -21.96 -0.90 5.93
C VAL A 60 -22.39 -2.13 6.73
N GLU A 61 -22.83 -1.91 7.96
CA GLU A 61 -23.46 -2.96 8.76
C GLU A 61 -24.89 -3.23 8.26
N ASP A 62 -25.23 -4.51 8.10
CA ASP A 62 -26.58 -4.94 7.77
C ASP A 62 -27.45 -4.99 9.03
N ALA A 63 -28.03 -3.85 9.40
CA ALA A 63 -28.87 -3.70 10.58
C ALA A 63 -30.14 -4.59 10.59
N HIS A 64 -30.51 -5.18 9.44
CA HIS A 64 -31.69 -6.05 9.33
C HIS A 64 -31.40 -7.52 9.62
N THR A 65 -30.12 -7.90 9.69
CA THR A 65 -29.68 -9.27 9.86
C THR A 65 -28.87 -9.38 11.13
N GLU A 66 -29.19 -10.34 11.99
CA GLU A 66 -28.36 -10.71 13.15
C GLU A 66 -27.83 -12.12 12.96
N VAL A 67 -26.53 -12.30 13.15
CA VAL A 67 -25.87 -13.60 13.10
C VAL A 67 -25.11 -13.85 14.40
N GLU A 68 -25.02 -15.11 14.84
CA GLU A 68 -24.20 -15.46 15.99
C GLU A 68 -22.71 -15.38 15.62
N ALA A 69 -21.97 -14.50 16.30
CA ALA A 69 -20.52 -14.47 16.17
C ALA A 69 -19.89 -15.64 16.92
N THR A 70 -19.14 -16.47 16.21
CA THR A 70 -18.46 -17.62 16.81
C THR A 70 -17.36 -17.12 17.76
N GLY A 71 -17.42 -17.53 19.03
CA GLY A 71 -16.38 -17.24 20.04
C GLY A 71 -16.70 -16.14 21.06
N THR A 72 -17.64 -15.23 20.77
CA THR A 72 -18.06 -14.16 21.72
C THR A 72 -19.42 -14.41 22.36
N GLY A 73 -20.17 -15.41 21.89
CA GLY A 73 -21.49 -15.76 22.45
C GLY A 73 -22.56 -14.67 22.26
N GLY A 74 -22.32 -13.71 21.35
CA GLY A 74 -23.18 -12.58 21.08
C GLY A 74 -23.67 -12.55 19.64
N LYS A 75 -24.81 -11.92 19.44
CA LYS A 75 -25.32 -11.60 18.09
C LYS A 75 -24.60 -10.36 17.56
N VAL A 76 -24.25 -10.39 16.28
CA VAL A 76 -23.64 -9.27 15.56
C VAL A 76 -24.38 -9.00 14.27
N HIS A 77 -24.33 -7.75 13.81
CA HIS A 77 -24.79 -7.38 12.48
C HIS A 77 -23.66 -7.62 11.47
N PRO A 78 -23.86 -8.44 10.43
CA PRO A 78 -22.83 -8.73 9.45
C PRO A 78 -22.54 -7.48 8.61
N GLN A 79 -21.29 -7.31 8.21
CA GLN A 79 -20.88 -6.26 7.29
C GLN A 79 -21.15 -6.68 5.84
N ARG A 80 -21.55 -5.72 5.00
CA ARG A 80 -21.71 -5.91 3.56
C ARG A 80 -21.23 -4.70 2.77
N LEU A 81 -21.00 -4.89 1.48
CA LEU A 81 -20.70 -3.78 0.59
C LEU A 81 -21.95 -2.91 0.39
N ASN A 82 -21.79 -1.60 0.58
CA ASN A 82 -22.80 -0.59 0.30
C ASN A 82 -22.89 -0.29 -1.20
N ARG A 83 -21.76 -0.33 -1.91
CA ARG A 83 -21.66 -0.13 -3.36
C ARG A 83 -20.59 -1.03 -3.97
N THR A 84 -20.62 -1.19 -5.30
CA THR A 84 -19.71 -2.05 -6.07
C THR A 84 -18.94 -1.21 -7.10
N PRO A 85 -17.93 -0.42 -6.68
CA PRO A 85 -17.16 0.40 -7.60
C PRO A 85 -16.44 -0.45 -8.64
N ALA A 86 -16.25 0.11 -9.84
CA ALA A 86 -15.46 -0.53 -10.88
C ALA A 86 -13.96 -0.50 -10.56
N VAL A 87 -13.19 -1.34 -11.25
CA VAL A 87 -11.71 -1.39 -11.12
C VAL A 87 -11.08 0.00 -11.32
N ASP A 88 -11.52 0.73 -12.35
CA ASP A 88 -10.95 2.03 -12.69
C ASP A 88 -11.20 3.09 -11.62
N GLU A 89 -12.36 3.02 -10.94
CA GLU A 89 -12.65 3.89 -9.79
C GLU A 89 -11.68 3.63 -8.63
N LEU A 90 -11.45 2.35 -8.30
CA LEU A 90 -10.50 1.99 -7.23
C LEU A 90 -9.07 2.40 -7.57
N VAL A 91 -8.67 2.27 -8.84
CA VAL A 91 -7.34 2.70 -9.30
C VAL A 91 -7.21 4.23 -9.29
N GLN A 92 -8.27 4.96 -9.62
CA GLN A 92 -8.28 6.42 -9.52
C GLN A 92 -8.13 6.89 -8.08
N GLU A 93 -8.77 6.19 -7.13
CA GLU A 93 -8.78 6.56 -5.72
C GLU A 93 -7.48 6.15 -4.99
N LEU A 94 -7.07 4.88 -5.11
CA LEU A 94 -5.92 4.30 -4.40
C LEU A 94 -4.59 4.38 -5.18
N GLY A 95 -4.65 4.75 -6.45
CA GLY A 95 -3.53 4.66 -7.38
C GLY A 95 -3.30 3.24 -7.91
N LEU A 96 -2.15 3.03 -8.56
CA LEU A 96 -1.80 1.73 -9.12
C LEU A 96 -1.69 0.66 -8.02
N PRO A 97 -2.22 -0.55 -8.26
CA PRO A 97 -2.17 -1.63 -7.29
C PRO A 97 -0.77 -2.23 -7.18
N ASN A 98 -0.48 -2.80 -6.01
CA ASN A 98 0.75 -3.55 -5.74
C ASN A 98 0.75 -4.90 -6.46
N ARG A 99 -0.43 -5.54 -6.55
CA ARG A 99 -0.60 -6.84 -7.22
C ARG A 99 -1.93 -6.87 -7.96
N ARG A 100 -1.91 -7.54 -9.12
CA ARG A 100 -3.09 -7.84 -9.92
C ARG A 100 -3.00 -9.28 -10.39
N THR A 101 -3.98 -10.10 -10.06
CA THR A 101 -4.05 -11.51 -10.42
C THR A 101 -5.41 -11.79 -11.05
N ALA A 102 -5.42 -12.39 -12.24
CA ALA A 102 -6.64 -12.89 -12.85
C ALA A 102 -6.67 -14.40 -12.76
N ASP A 103 -7.84 -14.98 -12.49
CA ASP A 103 -8.04 -16.42 -12.57
C ASP A 103 -8.53 -16.84 -13.97
N PHE A 104 -8.54 -18.14 -14.23
CA PHE A 104 -8.93 -18.72 -15.53
C PHE A 104 -10.45 -18.67 -15.80
N ARG A 105 -11.26 -18.30 -14.79
CA ARG A 105 -12.72 -18.22 -14.86
C ARG A 105 -13.22 -16.79 -15.02
N GLY A 106 -12.32 -15.81 -15.12
CA GLY A 106 -12.66 -14.39 -15.28
C GLY A 106 -12.72 -13.60 -13.97
N GLY A 107 -12.36 -14.21 -12.84
CA GLY A 107 -12.16 -13.52 -11.58
C GLY A 107 -10.88 -12.67 -11.59
N LEU A 108 -10.93 -11.53 -10.93
CA LEU A 108 -9.84 -10.57 -10.86
C LEU A 108 -9.63 -10.12 -9.42
N HIS A 109 -8.44 -10.35 -8.90
CA HIS A 109 -8.01 -9.94 -7.56
C HIS A 109 -6.98 -8.83 -7.67
N ILE A 110 -7.27 -7.71 -7.01
CA ILE A 110 -6.40 -6.53 -7.03
C ILE A 110 -6.06 -6.17 -5.60
N THR A 111 -4.77 -6.01 -5.31
CA THR A 111 -4.28 -5.72 -3.96
C THR A 111 -3.55 -4.39 -3.92
N TRP A 112 -3.91 -3.56 -2.94
CA TRP A 112 -3.18 -2.37 -2.52
C TRP A 112 -2.62 -2.61 -1.13
N THR A 113 -1.38 -2.21 -0.92
CA THR A 113 -0.66 -2.36 0.34
C THR A 113 -0.20 -0.98 0.79
N GLY A 114 -0.70 -0.58 1.95
CA GLY A 114 -0.27 0.60 2.70
C GLY A 114 0.88 0.26 3.65
N THR A 115 0.98 1.01 4.74
CA THR A 115 2.00 0.82 5.79
C THR A 115 1.54 -0.13 6.88
N ALA A 116 0.25 -0.09 7.23
CA ALA A 116 -0.35 -0.92 8.28
C ALA A 116 -1.40 -1.88 7.71
N HIS A 117 -2.14 -1.47 6.68
CA HIS A 117 -3.19 -2.30 6.12
C HIS A 117 -2.94 -2.70 4.66
N SER A 118 -3.55 -3.81 4.28
CA SER A 118 -3.74 -4.17 2.89
C SER A 118 -5.22 -4.27 2.56
N LEU A 119 -5.55 -3.88 1.35
CA LEU A 119 -6.87 -3.98 0.78
C LEU A 119 -6.81 -4.85 -0.47
N GLU A 120 -7.58 -5.92 -0.49
CA GLU A 120 -7.79 -6.75 -1.67
C GLU A 120 -9.24 -6.63 -2.13
N ALA A 121 -9.42 -6.22 -3.39
CA ALA A 121 -10.71 -6.19 -4.07
C ALA A 121 -10.78 -7.36 -5.06
N ALA A 122 -11.79 -8.20 -4.89
CA ALA A 122 -12.06 -9.33 -5.75
C ALA A 122 -13.30 -9.08 -6.61
N PHE A 123 -13.11 -9.23 -7.92
CA PHE A 123 -14.10 -8.96 -8.95
C PHE A 123 -14.46 -10.25 -9.68
N ASP A 124 -15.72 -10.38 -10.03
CA ASP A 124 -16.24 -11.42 -10.91
C ASP A 124 -16.87 -10.74 -12.11
N HIS A 125 -16.38 -11.05 -13.32
CA HIS A 125 -16.82 -10.41 -14.57
C HIS A 125 -16.86 -8.86 -14.51
N GLY A 126 -15.90 -8.26 -13.79
CA GLY A 126 -15.78 -6.80 -13.64
C GLY A 126 -16.62 -6.19 -12.51
N ARG A 127 -17.38 -6.99 -11.77
CA ARG A 127 -18.19 -6.54 -10.62
C ARG A 127 -17.53 -6.91 -9.31
N LEU A 128 -17.33 -5.94 -8.43
CA LEU A 128 -16.79 -6.19 -7.09
C LEU A 128 -17.75 -7.07 -6.29
N TYR A 129 -17.29 -8.22 -5.81
CA TYR A 129 -18.10 -9.13 -4.99
C TYR A 129 -17.56 -9.33 -3.58
N CYS A 130 -16.26 -9.05 -3.37
CA CYS A 130 -15.61 -9.18 -2.07
C CYS A 130 -14.51 -8.13 -1.90
N LEU A 131 -14.43 -7.58 -0.69
CA LEU A 131 -13.38 -6.68 -0.23
C LEU A 131 -12.77 -7.28 1.03
N ARG A 132 -11.47 -7.54 1.02
CA ARG A 132 -10.70 -7.98 2.18
C ARG A 132 -9.83 -6.83 2.65
N HIS A 133 -9.97 -6.47 3.90
CA HIS A 133 -9.11 -5.50 4.59
C HIS A 133 -8.36 -6.23 5.69
N GLU A 134 -7.04 -6.11 5.73
CA GLU A 134 -6.19 -6.87 6.65
C GLU A 134 -5.12 -5.97 7.26
N ASP A 135 -4.99 -6.03 8.58
CA ASP A 135 -3.88 -5.48 9.35
C ASP A 135 -2.65 -6.37 9.16
N LEU A 136 -1.61 -5.81 8.54
CA LEU A 136 -0.37 -6.50 8.19
C LEU A 136 0.44 -6.92 9.42
N ARG A 137 0.21 -6.32 10.59
CA ARG A 137 0.92 -6.64 11.83
C ARG A 137 0.30 -7.84 12.54
N THR A 138 -1.02 -7.93 12.54
CA THR A 138 -1.75 -8.98 13.26
C THR A 138 -2.22 -10.11 12.37
N GLY A 139 -2.31 -9.87 11.05
CA GLY A 139 -2.94 -10.76 10.09
C GLY A 139 -4.46 -10.84 10.25
N HIS A 140 -5.05 -10.06 11.17
CA HIS A 140 -6.49 -9.96 11.37
C HIS A 140 -7.11 -8.92 10.45
N GLY A 141 -8.43 -8.97 10.26
CA GLY A 141 -9.08 -8.07 9.33
C GLY A 141 -10.58 -8.27 9.22
N ALA A 142 -11.10 -7.92 8.04
CA ALA A 142 -12.49 -8.12 7.66
C ALA A 142 -12.57 -8.66 6.23
N LEU A 143 -13.46 -9.62 6.01
CA LEU A 143 -13.93 -10.00 4.68
C LEU A 143 -15.36 -9.52 4.53
N VAL A 144 -15.57 -8.63 3.56
CA VAL A 144 -16.87 -8.01 3.30
C VAL A 144 -17.33 -8.39 1.91
N PHE A 145 -18.50 -9.01 1.83
CA PHE A 145 -19.09 -9.45 0.58
C PHE A 145 -20.21 -8.50 0.14
N GLU A 146 -20.57 -8.57 -1.13
CA GLU A 146 -21.73 -7.85 -1.65
C GLU A 146 -23.03 -8.22 -0.89
N SER A 147 -23.18 -9.51 -0.56
CA SER A 147 -24.27 -10.01 0.26
C SER A 147 -23.79 -10.37 1.66
N SER A 148 -24.51 -9.90 2.68
CA SER A 148 -24.33 -10.28 4.08
C SER A 148 -24.51 -11.79 4.32
N SER A 149 -25.20 -12.50 3.42
CA SER A 149 -25.35 -13.98 3.50
C SER A 149 -24.04 -14.75 3.36
N ALA A 150 -23.03 -14.16 2.72
CA ALA A 150 -21.70 -14.74 2.58
C ALA A 150 -20.73 -14.32 3.70
N TRP A 151 -21.19 -13.47 4.63
CA TRP A 151 -20.37 -12.95 5.72
C TRP A 151 -19.89 -14.07 6.63
N ARG A 152 -18.65 -13.94 7.10
CA ARG A 152 -18.03 -14.82 8.09
C ARG A 152 -17.17 -13.99 9.04
N PRO A 153 -17.04 -14.41 10.32
CA PRO A 153 -16.03 -13.83 11.19
C PRO A 153 -14.63 -14.10 10.62
N PHE A 154 -13.72 -13.15 10.83
CA PHE A 154 -12.34 -13.23 10.39
C PHE A 154 -11.50 -14.15 11.28
#